data_AF-A0A0J9T620-F1
#
_entry.id   AF-A0A0J9T620-F1
#
_cell.length_a   1.000
_cell.length_b   1.000
_cell.length_c   1.000
_cell.angle_alpha   90.00
_cell.angle_beta   90.00
_cell.angle_gamma   90.00
#
_symmetry.space_group_name_H-M   'P 1'
#
loop_
_entity.id
_entity.type
_entity.pdbx_description
1 polymer ?
#
loop_
_entity_poly.entity_id
_entity_poly.type
_entity_poly.pdbx_seq_one_letter_code
_entity_poly.pdbx_strand_id
1 'polypeptide(L)'
;MTNVESVKKKPLPYVKNYNLCDRSVRGIPSRHTKGTIRASTNPITTAPNEDKSDVYTPPISSGNKVNYPTLENNTYEEALKIICDKLETLKGENRDNVEHINTFSGFLKNYFDEMKRHKTCPPQIFLENFLQYIESFKKYRYYTFPNVHRYDEALHEWSLQFWSQLIDKENSKFRGTEHIDKMKKWVEQGHNIIIFSNHHIEADANIIKYFFDIHNGSNISRKIIFIGGHKIRADPLSRPFSVSANLLCIYSKKYIENPPHLREEKILFNHKSLNALKNLLTEGRNIIWLAPSGGRDRKDPHGNIKISPFDPKIIQTFYIFAKRAKIKTHFLGLALNTYNICPPPNTVDVDEIEKQRSCAYSPVGVNLGEDIFDVYPTMDEKELTERLYTYVSRLYGEIC
;
A
#
# COMPACT_ATOMS: atom_id res chain seq x y z
N MET A 1 -46.54 -35.68 24.03
CA MET A 1 -46.41 -34.66 22.96
C MET A 1 -46.01 -33.38 23.67
N THR A 2 -44.80 -32.84 23.59
CA THR A 2 -43.91 -32.63 22.44
C THR A 2 -42.44 -32.71 22.86
N ASN A 3 -41.63 -33.37 22.02
CA ASN A 3 -40.19 -33.56 22.17
C ASN A 3 -39.42 -32.23 22.13
N VAL A 4 -38.46 -32.09 23.04
CA VAL A 4 -37.39 -31.09 22.98
C VAL A 4 -36.18 -31.79 22.36
N GLU A 5 -35.96 -31.59 21.07
CA GLU A 5 -34.74 -32.06 20.40
C GLU A 5 -33.57 -31.13 20.72
N SER A 6 -32.56 -31.73 21.33
CA SER A 6 -31.28 -31.13 21.64
C SER A 6 -30.43 -30.99 20.38
N VAL A 7 -30.32 -29.77 19.86
CA VAL A 7 -29.37 -29.45 18.78
C VAL A 7 -27.95 -29.47 19.35
N LYS A 8 -27.28 -30.61 19.19
CA LYS A 8 -25.83 -30.75 19.40
C LYS A 8 -25.08 -29.82 18.44
N LYS A 9 -24.51 -28.73 18.98
CA LYS A 9 -23.54 -27.89 18.27
C LYS A 9 -22.31 -28.73 17.91
N LYS A 10 -22.06 -28.95 16.62
CA LYS A 10 -20.77 -29.43 16.12
C LYS A 10 -19.74 -28.29 16.25
N PRO A 11 -18.57 -28.52 16.87
CA PRO A 11 -17.49 -27.53 16.88
C PRO A 11 -16.88 -27.40 15.48
N LEU A 12 -16.71 -26.15 15.02
CA LEU A 12 -15.92 -25.82 13.83
C LEU A 12 -14.45 -26.24 14.04
N PRO A 13 -13.77 -26.82 13.04
CA PRO A 13 -12.42 -27.29 13.20
C PRO A 13 -11.45 -26.11 13.31
N TYR A 14 -10.83 -26.00 14.48
CA TYR A 14 -9.69 -25.14 14.78
C TYR A 14 -8.50 -25.56 13.88
N VAL A 15 -8.17 -24.76 12.86
CA VAL A 15 -7.01 -25.02 12.00
C VAL A 15 -5.75 -24.66 12.77
N LYS A 16 -4.94 -25.69 13.04
CA LYS A 16 -3.63 -25.61 13.72
C LYS A 16 -2.70 -24.65 12.99
N ASN A 17 -2.05 -23.79 13.78
CA ASN A 17 -0.88 -23.02 13.39
C ASN A 17 0.20 -23.92 12.79
N TYR A 18 0.54 -23.70 11.53
CA TYR A 18 1.79 -24.19 10.94
C TYR A 18 2.87 -23.13 11.14
N ASN A 19 3.67 -23.30 12.21
CA ASN A 19 4.99 -22.69 12.35
C ASN A 19 6.03 -23.80 12.29
N LEU A 20 6.96 -23.72 11.34
CA LEU A 20 8.20 -24.48 11.34
C LEU A 20 9.22 -23.77 10.44
N CYS A 21 10.05 -22.93 11.04
CA CYS A 21 11.46 -22.78 10.69
C CYS A 21 12.17 -22.15 11.89
N ASP A 22 12.31 -22.97 12.93
CA ASP A 22 13.24 -22.75 14.02
C ASP A 22 14.54 -23.45 13.61
N ARG A 23 15.55 -22.68 13.19
CA ARG A 23 16.94 -23.16 13.18
C ARG A 23 17.72 -22.33 14.17
N SER A 24 17.88 -22.93 15.33
CA SER A 24 18.81 -22.59 16.38
C SER A 24 20.23 -22.42 15.85
N VAL A 25 20.83 -21.25 16.10
CA VAL A 25 22.28 -21.06 16.06
C VAL A 25 22.71 -20.60 17.45
N ARG A 26 23.27 -21.53 18.24
CA ARG A 26 24.03 -21.22 19.44
C ARG A 26 25.50 -21.01 19.08
N GLY A 27 26.08 -19.95 19.62
CA GLY A 27 27.42 -19.97 20.24
C GLY A 27 28.65 -20.10 19.33
N ILE A 28 29.35 -18.98 19.19
CA ILE A 28 30.68 -18.79 18.59
C ILE A 28 31.76 -19.57 19.38
N PRO A 29 32.92 -19.91 18.76
CA PRO A 29 34.14 -19.24 19.18
C PRO A 29 35.01 -18.73 18.01
N SER A 30 35.68 -17.62 18.29
CA SER A 30 36.55 -16.83 17.43
C SER A 30 37.74 -17.59 16.86
N ARG A 31 38.14 -17.29 15.62
CA ARG A 31 39.54 -17.34 15.19
C ARG A 31 39.84 -16.23 14.20
N HIS A 32 40.83 -15.41 14.57
CA HIS A 32 41.52 -14.46 13.71
C HIS A 32 42.02 -15.12 12.42
N THR A 33 41.81 -14.48 11.28
CA THR A 33 42.78 -14.47 10.18
C THR A 33 42.61 -13.22 9.31
N LYS A 34 43.74 -12.58 9.03
CA LYS A 34 43.92 -11.43 8.14
C LYS A 34 43.62 -11.84 6.68
N GLY A 35 43.02 -10.96 5.88
CA GLY A 35 42.85 -11.20 4.45
C GLY A 35 42.16 -10.07 3.69
N THR A 36 42.95 -9.08 3.30
CA THR A 36 42.93 -8.33 2.03
C THR A 36 41.60 -7.76 1.49
N ILE A 37 41.52 -6.43 1.56
CA ILE A 37 40.57 -5.55 0.87
C ILE A 37 40.81 -5.62 -0.65
N ARG A 38 39.77 -5.90 -1.43
CA ARG A 38 39.72 -5.52 -2.86
C ARG A 38 38.51 -4.62 -3.07
N ALA A 39 38.81 -3.35 -3.30
CA ALA A 39 37.88 -2.34 -3.77
C ALA A 39 37.53 -2.63 -5.25
N SER A 40 36.23 -2.60 -5.57
CA SER A 40 35.76 -2.56 -6.95
C SER A 40 35.48 -1.10 -7.30
N THR A 41 36.30 -0.56 -8.19
CA THR A 41 36.20 0.76 -8.81
C THR A 41 35.03 0.81 -9.80
N ASN A 42 34.08 1.73 -9.59
CA ASN A 42 33.17 2.16 -10.65
C ASN A 42 33.67 3.50 -11.20
N PRO A 43 33.85 3.65 -12.52
CA PRO A 43 34.31 4.91 -13.10
C PRO A 43 33.19 5.94 -13.17
N ILE A 44 33.59 7.17 -12.86
CA ILE A 44 32.85 8.41 -13.04
C ILE A 44 32.80 8.73 -14.54
N THR A 45 31.61 9.04 -15.06
CA THR A 45 31.49 9.72 -16.35
C THR A 45 30.42 10.81 -16.25
N THR A 46 30.79 12.01 -16.69
CA THR A 46 30.05 13.27 -16.61
C THR A 46 29.25 13.58 -17.88
N ALA A 47 27.95 13.86 -17.71
CA ALA A 47 27.02 14.70 -18.51
C ALA A 47 26.72 14.32 -19.99
N PRO A 48 25.65 14.84 -20.66
CA PRO A 48 24.64 15.85 -20.26
C PRO A 48 23.15 15.48 -20.49
N ASN A 49 22.26 16.38 -20.05
CA ASN A 49 20.81 16.43 -20.25
C ASN A 49 20.36 16.24 -21.70
N GLU A 50 19.40 15.33 -21.93
CA GLU A 50 18.36 15.45 -22.97
C GLU A 50 17.08 14.76 -22.50
N ASP A 51 16.01 15.54 -22.38
CA ASP A 51 14.63 15.09 -22.18
C ASP A 51 14.18 14.27 -23.40
N LYS A 52 14.08 12.95 -23.22
CA LYS A 52 13.21 12.10 -24.03
C LYS A 52 12.35 11.27 -23.09
N SER A 53 11.05 11.51 -23.14
CA SER A 53 10.01 10.80 -22.41
C SER A 53 9.86 9.38 -22.96
N ASP A 54 10.84 8.52 -22.70
CA ASP A 54 10.63 7.08 -22.81
C ASP A 54 9.71 6.66 -21.66
N VAL A 55 8.67 5.88 -21.99
CA VAL A 55 7.72 5.33 -21.02
C VAL A 55 8.50 4.45 -20.04
N TYR A 56 8.94 5.02 -18.92
CA TYR A 56 9.59 4.26 -17.87
C TYR A 56 8.56 3.29 -17.29
N THR A 57 8.69 2.03 -17.69
CA THR A 57 8.03 0.89 -17.10
C THR A 57 9.04 0.31 -16.10
N PRO A 58 8.72 0.21 -14.80
CA PRO A 58 9.64 -0.35 -13.83
C PRO A 58 10.12 -1.72 -14.33
N PRO A 59 11.44 -1.98 -14.38
CA PRO A 59 11.95 -3.24 -14.87
C PRO A 59 11.47 -4.36 -13.94
N ILE A 60 10.97 -5.46 -14.53
CA ILE A 60 10.71 -6.70 -13.80
C ILE A 60 12.05 -7.15 -13.20
N SER A 61 12.22 -6.96 -11.89
CA SER A 61 13.23 -7.68 -11.12
C SER A 61 13.01 -9.17 -11.39
N SER A 62 14.01 -9.81 -12.01
CA SER A 62 14.01 -11.19 -12.50
C SER A 62 14.01 -12.24 -11.37
N GLY A 63 13.06 -12.13 -10.44
CA GLY A 63 12.81 -13.10 -9.38
C GLY A 63 11.55 -13.89 -9.70
N ASN A 64 11.71 -15.10 -10.22
CA ASN A 64 10.67 -16.07 -10.61
C ASN A 64 9.80 -15.66 -11.79
N LYS A 65 10.32 -15.84 -13.02
CA LYS A 65 9.47 -15.88 -14.22
C LYS A 65 8.53 -17.09 -14.12
N VAL A 66 7.31 -16.86 -13.64
CA VAL A 66 6.18 -17.73 -13.94
C VAL A 66 6.09 -17.76 -15.47
N ASN A 67 6.12 -18.96 -16.06
CA ASN A 67 6.15 -19.11 -17.51
C ASN A 67 4.73 -18.82 -18.04
N TYR A 68 4.44 -17.55 -18.30
CA TYR A 68 3.15 -17.13 -18.81
C TYR A 68 3.02 -17.50 -20.29
N PRO A 69 1.80 -17.83 -20.76
CA PRO A 69 1.59 -18.07 -22.17
C PRO A 69 1.95 -16.82 -22.97
N THR A 70 2.56 -17.04 -24.14
CA THR A 70 2.82 -15.99 -25.12
C THR A 70 1.57 -15.82 -25.98
N LEU A 71 1.19 -14.57 -26.24
CA LEU A 71 0.08 -14.27 -27.15
C LEU A 71 0.46 -14.55 -28.61
N GLU A 72 -0.38 -15.28 -29.33
CA GLU A 72 -0.17 -15.62 -30.74
C GLU A 72 -0.45 -14.43 -31.66
N ASN A 73 -1.55 -13.70 -31.40
CA ASN A 73 -1.96 -12.55 -32.21
C ASN A 73 -1.56 -11.22 -31.58
N ASN A 74 -1.00 -11.25 -30.36
CA ASN A 74 -0.58 -10.08 -29.60
C ASN A 74 -1.68 -9.01 -29.50
N THR A 75 -2.90 -9.43 -29.16
CA THR A 75 -4.08 -8.54 -28.98
C THR A 75 -4.58 -8.54 -27.54
N TYR A 76 -5.21 -7.45 -27.11
CA TYR A 76 -5.81 -7.40 -25.77
C TYR A 76 -7.01 -8.36 -25.65
N GLU A 77 -7.73 -8.59 -26.74
CA GLU A 77 -8.88 -9.51 -26.78
C GLU A 77 -8.44 -10.96 -26.50
N GLU A 78 -7.32 -11.38 -27.10
CA GLU A 78 -6.72 -12.69 -26.81
C GLU A 78 -6.28 -12.78 -25.35
N ALA A 79 -5.59 -11.75 -24.84
CA ALA A 79 -5.19 -11.68 -23.44
C ALA A 79 -6.39 -11.76 -22.50
N LEU A 80 -7.44 -10.98 -22.76
CA LEU A 80 -8.68 -10.97 -21.97
C LEU A 80 -9.34 -12.35 -21.96
N LYS A 81 -9.40 -13.02 -23.11
CA LYS A 81 -9.95 -14.38 -23.20
C LYS A 81 -9.19 -15.35 -22.28
N ILE A 82 -7.86 -15.35 -22.35
CA ILE A 82 -7.02 -16.21 -21.49
C ILE A 82 -7.24 -15.90 -20.00
N ILE A 83 -7.31 -14.62 -19.63
CA ILE A 83 -7.57 -14.19 -18.25
C ILE A 83 -8.95 -14.68 -17.79
N CYS A 84 -9.99 -14.48 -18.60
CA CYS A 84 -11.35 -14.92 -18.30
C CYS A 84 -11.44 -16.44 -18.11
N ASP A 85 -10.82 -17.23 -18.98
CA ASP A 85 -10.79 -18.70 -18.85
C ASP A 85 -10.12 -19.14 -17.52
N LYS A 86 -9.04 -18.44 -17.13
CA LYS A 86 -8.38 -18.67 -15.83
C LYS A 86 -9.24 -18.25 -14.65
N LEU A 87 -10.00 -17.15 -14.75
CA LEU A 87 -10.92 -16.72 -13.71
C LEU A 87 -12.10 -17.69 -13.55
N GLU A 88 -12.65 -18.24 -14.63
CA GLU A 88 -13.72 -19.25 -14.55
C GLU A 88 -13.20 -20.57 -13.95
N THR A 89 -11.98 -20.97 -14.28
CA THR A 89 -11.31 -22.09 -13.60
C THR A 89 -11.16 -21.82 -12.09
N LEU A 90 -10.64 -20.63 -11.74
CA LEU A 90 -10.47 -20.20 -10.35
C LEU A 90 -11.81 -20.20 -9.58
N LYS A 91 -12.89 -19.76 -10.23
CA LYS A 91 -14.25 -19.75 -9.66
C LYS A 91 -14.76 -21.15 -9.37
N GLY A 92 -14.53 -22.12 -10.28
CA GLY A 92 -14.85 -23.53 -10.06
C GLY A 92 -14.08 -24.15 -8.88
N GLU A 93 -12.82 -23.78 -8.73
CA GLU A 93 -11.94 -24.22 -7.63
C GLU A 93 -12.24 -23.54 -6.28
N ASN A 94 -12.89 -22.37 -6.27
CA ASN A 94 -13.04 -21.52 -5.09
C ASN A 94 -14.48 -21.09 -4.85
N ARG A 95 -15.33 -22.07 -4.53
CA ARG A 95 -16.78 -21.86 -4.32
C ARG A 95 -17.11 -20.80 -3.26
N ASP A 96 -16.29 -20.64 -2.24
CA ASP A 96 -16.52 -19.67 -1.16
C ASP A 96 -16.19 -18.22 -1.54
N ASN A 97 -15.52 -17.99 -2.68
CA ASN A 97 -15.11 -16.65 -3.13
C ASN A 97 -15.74 -16.24 -4.47
N VAL A 98 -16.78 -16.94 -4.93
CA VAL A 98 -17.40 -16.73 -6.24
C VAL A 98 -17.84 -15.27 -6.44
N GLU A 99 -18.45 -14.66 -5.42
CA GLU A 99 -18.87 -13.25 -5.50
C GLU A 99 -17.68 -12.30 -5.66
N HIS A 100 -16.60 -12.50 -4.89
CA HIS A 100 -15.38 -11.71 -5.04
C HIS A 100 -14.76 -11.87 -6.43
N ILE A 101 -14.71 -13.08 -6.96
CA ILE A 101 -14.20 -13.33 -8.31
C ILE A 101 -15.06 -12.62 -9.35
N ASN A 102 -16.39 -12.65 -9.22
CA ASN A 102 -17.29 -11.90 -10.12
C ASN A 102 -17.06 -10.38 -10.03
N THR A 103 -16.88 -9.83 -8.82
CA THR A 103 -16.52 -8.42 -8.63
C THR A 103 -15.20 -8.08 -9.35
N PHE A 104 -14.20 -8.96 -9.25
CA PHE A 104 -12.93 -8.78 -9.93
C PHE A 104 -13.05 -8.87 -11.45
N SER A 105 -13.91 -9.74 -11.98
CA SER A 105 -14.21 -9.78 -13.42
C SER A 105 -14.80 -8.45 -13.92
N GLY A 106 -15.64 -7.79 -13.11
CA GLY A 106 -16.12 -6.43 -13.40
C GLY A 106 -14.99 -5.40 -13.45
N PHE A 107 -14.06 -5.46 -12.49
CA PHE A 107 -12.87 -4.61 -12.49
C PHE A 107 -11.97 -4.87 -13.71
N LEU A 108 -11.72 -6.13 -14.05
CA LEU A 108 -10.93 -6.54 -15.21
C LEU A 108 -11.51 -5.96 -16.51
N LYS A 109 -12.83 -5.98 -16.67
CA LYS A 109 -13.47 -5.41 -17.86
C LYS A 109 -13.19 -3.91 -17.99
N ASN A 110 -13.36 -3.14 -16.90
CA ASN A 110 -13.05 -1.71 -16.90
C ASN A 110 -11.57 -1.48 -17.22
N TYR A 111 -10.67 -2.24 -16.59
CA TYR A 111 -9.24 -2.12 -16.83
C TYR A 111 -8.87 -2.44 -18.29
N PHE A 112 -9.46 -3.49 -18.87
CA PHE A 112 -9.30 -3.85 -20.27
C PHE A 112 -9.73 -2.71 -21.20
N ASP A 113 -10.89 -2.10 -20.95
CA ASP A 113 -11.40 -1.00 -21.76
C ASP A 113 -10.44 0.20 -21.73
N GLU A 114 -9.86 0.51 -20.56
CA GLU A 114 -8.85 1.55 -20.41
C GLU A 114 -7.54 1.19 -21.14
N MET A 115 -7.06 -0.06 -21.02
CA MET A 115 -5.84 -0.51 -21.72
C MET A 115 -6.01 -0.48 -23.23
N LYS A 116 -7.18 -0.89 -23.75
CA LYS A 116 -7.46 -0.86 -25.19
C LYS A 116 -7.55 0.57 -25.72
N ARG A 117 -8.14 1.48 -24.94
CA ARG A 117 -8.31 2.89 -25.31
C ARG A 117 -6.98 3.65 -25.30
N HIS A 118 -6.20 3.49 -24.23
CA HIS A 118 -5.01 4.31 -23.98
C HIS A 118 -3.69 3.60 -24.31
N LYS A 119 -3.69 2.28 -24.47
CA LYS A 119 -2.54 1.45 -24.87
C LYS A 119 -1.29 1.68 -24.01
N THR A 120 -1.48 1.84 -22.69
CA THR A 120 -0.42 2.21 -21.75
C THR A 120 0.61 1.11 -21.54
N CYS A 121 0.27 -0.15 -21.83
CA CYS A 121 1.22 -1.26 -21.90
C CYS A 121 0.88 -2.24 -23.04
N PRO A 122 1.84 -3.03 -23.55
CA PRO A 122 1.55 -4.08 -24.52
C PRO A 122 0.55 -5.13 -24.01
N PRO A 123 -0.21 -5.80 -24.90
CA PRO A 123 -1.15 -6.86 -24.52
C PRO A 123 -0.54 -7.98 -23.67
N GLN A 124 0.72 -8.33 -23.93
CA GLN A 124 1.46 -9.32 -23.15
C GLN A 124 1.64 -8.88 -21.69
N ILE A 125 1.96 -7.61 -21.44
CA ILE A 125 2.10 -7.07 -20.07
C ILE A 125 0.75 -7.03 -19.36
N PHE A 126 -0.33 -6.69 -20.08
CA PHE A 126 -1.69 -6.77 -19.55
C PHE A 126 -2.04 -8.20 -19.11
N LEU A 127 -1.74 -9.20 -19.95
CA LEU A 127 -1.92 -10.62 -19.62
C LEU A 127 -1.14 -11.00 -18.35
N GLU A 128 0.16 -10.74 -18.33
CA GLU A 128 1.05 -11.11 -17.24
C GLU A 128 0.62 -10.49 -15.90
N ASN A 129 0.22 -9.21 -15.91
CA ASN A 129 -0.28 -8.51 -14.73
C ASN A 129 -1.48 -9.21 -14.09
N PHE A 130 -2.45 -9.65 -14.89
CA PHE A 130 -3.65 -10.32 -14.39
C PHE A 130 -3.41 -11.79 -14.05
N LEU A 131 -2.53 -12.50 -14.75
CA LEU A 131 -2.16 -13.86 -14.36
C LEU A 131 -1.38 -13.84 -13.03
N GLN A 132 -0.48 -12.88 -12.83
CA GLN A 132 0.20 -12.67 -11.54
C GLN A 132 -0.81 -12.29 -10.44
N TYR A 133 -1.84 -11.50 -10.74
CA TYR A 133 -2.92 -11.25 -9.79
C TYR A 133 -3.61 -12.55 -9.38
N ILE A 134 -4.01 -13.39 -10.34
CA ILE A 134 -4.72 -14.66 -10.06
C ILE A 134 -3.88 -15.58 -9.18
N GLU A 135 -2.60 -15.73 -9.47
CA GLU A 135 -1.69 -16.54 -8.65
C GLU A 135 -1.49 -15.94 -7.25
N SER A 136 -1.39 -14.62 -7.15
CA SER A 136 -1.30 -13.91 -5.88
C SER A 136 -2.59 -14.03 -5.07
N PHE A 137 -3.76 -13.95 -5.71
CA PHE A 137 -5.06 -14.20 -5.09
C PHE A 137 -5.12 -15.63 -4.55
N LYS A 138 -4.71 -16.63 -5.34
CA LYS A 138 -4.64 -18.02 -4.85
C LYS A 138 -3.77 -18.11 -3.60
N LYS A 139 -2.57 -17.51 -3.60
CA LYS A 139 -1.66 -17.55 -2.46
C LYS A 139 -2.18 -16.81 -1.22
N TYR A 140 -2.83 -15.65 -1.41
CA TYR A 140 -3.08 -14.70 -0.32
C TYR A 140 -4.53 -14.49 0.06
N ARG A 141 -5.51 -15.09 -0.63
CA ARG A 141 -6.95 -14.93 -0.32
C ARG A 141 -7.34 -15.28 1.11
N TYR A 142 -6.57 -16.13 1.82
CA TYR A 142 -6.78 -16.46 3.23
C TYR A 142 -5.66 -15.97 4.15
N TYR A 143 -4.79 -15.09 3.67
CA TYR A 143 -3.68 -14.57 4.45
C TYR A 143 -4.14 -13.72 5.64
N THR A 144 -3.64 -14.05 6.82
CA THR A 144 -3.87 -13.29 8.04
C THR A 144 -2.70 -12.36 8.29
N PHE A 145 -2.96 -11.06 8.26
CA PHE A 145 -1.94 -10.06 8.51
C PHE A 145 -1.52 -10.01 9.99
N PRO A 146 -0.22 -10.13 10.31
CA PRO A 146 0.28 -9.83 11.65
C PRO A 146 0.18 -8.33 11.97
N ASN A 147 0.47 -7.95 13.22
CA ASN A 147 0.53 -6.54 13.63
C ASN A 147 1.50 -5.72 12.76
N VAL A 148 2.69 -6.27 12.46
CA VAL A 148 3.65 -5.71 11.52
C VAL A 148 3.88 -6.72 10.40
N HIS A 149 3.52 -6.36 9.19
CA HIS A 149 3.71 -7.17 7.99
C HIS A 149 4.86 -6.58 7.16
N ARG A 150 5.79 -7.45 6.76
CA ARG A 150 6.83 -7.14 5.77
C ARG A 150 6.33 -7.57 4.41
N TYR A 151 6.48 -6.71 3.41
CA TYR A 151 6.04 -6.98 2.05
C TYR A 151 6.63 -8.26 1.45
N ASP A 152 5.87 -8.91 0.57
CA ASP A 152 6.38 -9.92 -0.35
C ASP A 152 7.19 -9.22 -1.46
N GLU A 153 8.51 -9.44 -1.43
CA GLU A 153 9.45 -8.83 -2.38
C GLU A 153 9.14 -9.19 -3.83
N ALA A 154 8.61 -10.40 -4.08
CA ALA A 154 8.25 -10.85 -5.42
C ALA A 154 7.05 -10.08 -6.00
N LEU A 155 6.25 -9.40 -5.16
CA LEU A 155 5.06 -8.67 -5.58
C LEU A 155 5.27 -7.16 -5.64
N HIS A 156 6.43 -6.64 -5.21
CA HIS A 156 6.67 -5.20 -5.19
C HIS A 156 6.60 -4.60 -6.59
N GLU A 157 7.42 -5.07 -7.52
CA GLU A 157 7.46 -4.53 -8.89
C GLU A 157 6.15 -4.75 -9.63
N TRP A 158 5.57 -5.96 -9.51
CA TRP A 158 4.27 -6.26 -10.09
C TRP A 158 3.20 -5.27 -9.64
N SER A 159 3.14 -4.93 -8.34
CA SER A 159 2.14 -3.99 -7.85
C SER A 159 2.32 -2.57 -8.41
N LEU A 160 3.56 -2.13 -8.61
CA LEU A 160 3.86 -0.84 -9.23
C LEU A 160 3.47 -0.85 -10.71
N GLN A 161 3.86 -1.91 -11.42
CA GLN A 161 3.53 -2.10 -12.83
C GLN A 161 2.02 -2.13 -13.03
N PHE A 162 1.28 -2.88 -12.20
CA PHE A 162 -0.18 -3.01 -12.29
C PHE A 162 -0.89 -1.65 -12.18
N TRP A 163 -0.56 -0.85 -11.16
CA TRP A 163 -1.25 0.41 -10.93
C TRP A 163 -0.77 1.53 -11.85
N SER A 164 0.50 1.53 -12.25
CA SER A 164 1.05 2.57 -13.13
C SER A 164 0.42 2.61 -14.53
N GLN A 165 -0.18 1.51 -15.01
CA GLN A 165 -0.86 1.52 -16.32
C GLN A 165 -2.15 2.33 -16.35
N LEU A 166 -2.73 2.62 -15.18
CA LEU A 166 -3.92 3.48 -15.05
C LEU A 166 -3.55 4.95 -14.84
N ILE A 167 -2.26 5.28 -14.71
CA ILE A 167 -1.83 6.64 -14.43
C ILE A 167 -1.55 7.37 -15.75
N ASP A 168 -2.26 8.47 -15.96
CA ASP A 168 -1.93 9.44 -17.00
C ASP A 168 -0.73 10.28 -16.56
N LYS A 169 0.47 9.78 -16.86
CA LYS A 169 1.73 10.40 -16.45
C LYS A 169 1.90 11.80 -17.03
N GLU A 170 1.43 12.04 -18.26
CA GLU A 170 1.59 13.31 -18.97
C GLU A 170 0.79 14.42 -18.28
N ASN A 171 -0.41 14.11 -17.79
CA ASN A 171 -1.27 15.07 -17.10
C ASN A 171 -1.18 14.97 -15.56
N SER A 172 -0.30 14.12 -15.03
CA SER A 172 -0.08 13.97 -13.59
C SER A 172 0.79 15.10 -13.03
N LYS A 173 0.56 15.45 -11.77
CA LYS A 173 1.32 16.46 -11.04
C LYS A 173 2.11 15.82 -9.91
N PHE A 174 3.41 15.64 -10.11
CA PHE A 174 4.34 15.19 -9.08
C PHE A 174 5.14 16.39 -8.56
N ARG A 175 5.03 16.69 -7.27
CA ARG A 175 5.68 17.84 -6.60
C ARG A 175 6.42 17.40 -5.36
N GLY A 176 7.45 18.17 -4.98
CA GLY A 176 8.24 17.90 -3.78
C GLY A 176 9.20 16.74 -3.92
N THR A 177 9.57 16.37 -5.15
CA THR A 177 10.51 15.27 -5.44
C THR A 177 11.91 15.53 -4.87
N GLU A 178 12.30 16.80 -4.75
CA GLU A 178 13.53 17.26 -4.13
C GLU A 178 13.63 16.90 -2.63
N HIS A 179 12.50 16.67 -1.96
CA HIS A 179 12.47 16.25 -0.56
C HIS A 179 12.86 14.78 -0.35
N ILE A 180 12.83 13.96 -1.41
CA ILE A 180 13.22 12.54 -1.35
C ILE A 180 14.68 12.39 -0.89
N ASP A 181 15.57 13.26 -1.37
CA ASP A 181 16.99 13.20 -0.97
C ASP A 181 17.20 13.66 0.48
N LYS A 182 16.39 14.60 0.98
CA LYS A 182 16.36 14.94 2.42
C LYS A 182 15.93 13.71 3.24
N MET A 183 14.89 13.00 2.80
CA MET A 183 14.43 11.77 3.47
C MET A 183 15.50 10.68 3.52
N LYS A 184 16.23 10.45 2.42
CA LYS A 184 17.35 9.50 2.40
C LYS A 184 18.42 9.84 3.44
N LYS A 185 18.83 11.12 3.49
CA LYS A 185 19.81 11.61 4.47
C LYS A 185 19.34 11.42 5.91
N TRP A 186 18.07 11.73 6.21
CA TRP A 186 17.52 11.52 7.56
C TRP A 186 17.53 10.06 7.97
N VAL A 187 17.17 9.15 7.05
CA VAL A 187 17.23 7.70 7.31
C VAL A 187 18.67 7.24 7.55
N GLU A 188 19.64 7.73 6.79
CA GLU A 188 21.07 7.44 7.00
C GLU A 188 21.58 7.93 8.36
N GLN A 189 21.10 9.10 8.81
CA GLN A 189 21.39 9.69 10.12
C GLN A 189 20.76 8.93 11.29
N GLY A 190 19.93 7.91 11.05
CA GLY A 190 19.24 7.19 12.11
C GLY A 190 17.84 7.73 12.43
N HIS A 191 17.40 8.81 11.78
CA HIS A 191 16.15 9.48 12.11
C HIS A 191 14.93 8.70 11.62
N ASN A 192 13.78 8.95 12.25
CA ASN A 192 12.49 8.49 11.74
C ASN A 192 11.82 9.55 10.88
N ILE A 193 10.89 9.12 10.04
CA ILE A 193 10.03 9.98 9.22
C ILE A 193 8.59 9.52 9.39
N ILE A 194 7.69 10.45 9.70
CA ILE A 194 6.24 10.22 9.75
C ILE A 194 5.60 11.12 8.70
N ILE A 195 4.89 10.53 7.76
CA ILE A 195 4.20 11.20 6.65
C ILE A 195 2.71 11.20 6.94
N PHE A 196 2.15 12.39 7.17
CA PHE A 196 0.71 12.59 7.34
C PHE A 196 0.06 12.98 6.01
N SER A 197 -1.00 12.27 5.65
CA SER A 197 -1.60 12.40 4.32
C SER A 197 -3.12 12.42 4.36
N ASN A 198 -3.75 12.95 3.31
CA ASN A 198 -5.11 12.54 2.97
C ASN A 198 -5.08 11.13 2.33
N HIS A 199 -6.26 10.57 2.02
CA HIS A 199 -6.39 9.21 1.49
C HIS A 199 -7.62 9.15 0.58
N HIS A 200 -7.49 8.65 -0.64
CA HIS A 200 -8.58 8.62 -1.62
C HIS A 200 -9.01 7.20 -1.99
N ILE A 201 -8.06 6.31 -2.27
CA ILE A 201 -8.33 4.97 -2.83
C ILE A 201 -7.55 3.88 -2.11
N GLU A 202 -8.00 2.63 -2.18
CA GLU A 202 -7.29 1.51 -1.54
C GLU A 202 -5.87 1.30 -2.10
N ALA A 203 -5.63 1.74 -3.34
CA ALA A 203 -4.35 1.62 -4.02
C ALA A 203 -3.35 2.75 -3.69
N ASP A 204 -3.67 3.69 -2.79
CA ASP A 204 -2.80 4.83 -2.50
C ASP A 204 -1.38 4.41 -2.09
N ALA A 205 -1.23 3.32 -1.33
CA ALA A 205 0.08 2.79 -0.98
C ALA A 205 0.92 2.46 -2.23
N ASN A 206 0.30 1.91 -3.28
CA ASN A 206 0.99 1.60 -4.54
C ASN A 206 1.29 2.86 -5.35
N ILE A 207 0.41 3.86 -5.36
CA ILE A 207 0.66 5.14 -6.04
C ILE A 207 1.79 5.91 -5.34
N ILE A 208 1.84 5.90 -4.01
CA ILE A 208 2.92 6.50 -3.22
C ILE A 208 4.24 5.79 -3.51
N LYS A 209 4.25 4.44 -3.45
CA LYS A 209 5.44 3.66 -3.80
C LYS A 209 5.90 3.97 -5.22
N TYR A 210 4.99 4.07 -6.17
CA TYR A 210 5.26 4.41 -7.56
C TYR A 210 5.90 5.80 -7.69
N PHE A 211 5.34 6.82 -7.02
CA PHE A 211 5.91 8.17 -6.95
C PHE A 211 7.37 8.14 -6.48
N PHE A 212 7.66 7.47 -5.36
CA PHE A 212 9.04 7.36 -4.89
C PHE A 212 9.92 6.59 -5.88
N ASP A 213 9.43 5.51 -6.49
CA ASP A 213 10.23 4.67 -7.39
C ASP A 213 10.69 5.43 -8.64
N ILE A 214 9.78 6.16 -9.30
CA ILE A 214 10.10 6.92 -10.52
C ILE A 214 10.93 8.19 -10.26
N HIS A 215 10.99 8.67 -9.02
CA HIS A 215 11.74 9.86 -8.63
C HIS A 215 13.00 9.51 -7.80
N ASN A 216 13.73 8.48 -8.23
CA ASN A 216 15.00 8.03 -7.64
C ASN A 216 14.91 7.65 -6.15
N GLY A 217 13.74 7.30 -5.66
CA GLY A 217 13.44 6.96 -4.27
C GLY A 217 13.06 5.51 -4.05
N SER A 218 13.45 4.57 -4.93
CA SER A 218 13.09 3.15 -4.79
C SER A 218 13.48 2.55 -3.42
N ASN A 219 14.63 2.98 -2.87
CA ASN A 219 15.08 2.60 -1.53
C ASN A 219 14.17 3.12 -0.41
N ILE A 220 13.50 4.26 -0.62
CA ILE A 220 12.48 4.82 0.27
C ILE A 220 11.17 4.07 0.07
N SER A 221 10.70 3.93 -1.18
CA SER A 221 9.49 3.21 -1.58
C SER A 221 9.36 1.85 -0.88
N ARG A 222 10.44 1.07 -0.87
CA ARG A 222 10.51 -0.28 -0.27
C ARG A 222 10.53 -0.29 1.26
N LYS A 223 10.82 0.84 1.91
CA LYS A 223 10.93 0.97 3.38
C LYS A 223 9.69 1.59 4.02
N ILE A 224 8.80 2.23 3.25
CA ILE A 224 7.60 2.85 3.82
C ILE A 224 6.72 1.77 4.47
N ILE A 225 6.34 2.02 5.71
CA ILE A 225 5.36 1.25 6.48
C ILE A 225 4.05 2.02 6.47
N PHE A 226 3.03 1.44 5.84
CA PHE A 226 1.70 2.06 5.75
C PHE A 226 0.84 1.60 6.93
N ILE A 227 0.16 2.54 7.60
CA ILE A 227 -0.85 2.17 8.61
C ILE A 227 -2.06 1.56 7.89
N GLY A 228 -2.20 0.25 7.98
CA GLY A 228 -3.20 -0.53 7.25
C GLY A 228 -4.47 -0.81 8.06
N GLY A 229 -5.62 -0.38 7.54
CA GLY A 229 -6.94 -0.60 8.16
C GLY A 229 -7.48 -2.03 8.03
N HIS A 230 -8.71 -2.27 8.49
CA HIS A 230 -9.34 -3.59 8.41
C HIS A 230 -9.63 -4.03 6.97
N LYS A 231 -10.18 -3.14 6.14
CA LYS A 231 -10.73 -3.47 4.81
C LYS A 231 -9.69 -4.10 3.87
N ILE A 232 -8.54 -3.44 3.69
CA ILE A 232 -7.46 -3.93 2.81
C ILE A 232 -6.85 -5.27 3.28
N ARG A 233 -7.09 -5.66 4.54
CA ARG A 233 -6.65 -6.92 5.14
C ARG A 233 -7.73 -7.99 5.07
N ALA A 234 -9.00 -7.60 5.15
CA ALA A 234 -10.12 -8.51 5.15
C ALA A 234 -10.53 -8.91 3.73
N ASP A 235 -10.50 -7.97 2.80
CA ASP A 235 -11.00 -8.13 1.44
C ASP A 235 -10.07 -9.00 0.57
N PRO A 236 -10.51 -10.20 0.15
CA PRO A 236 -9.70 -11.12 -0.65
C PRO A 236 -9.14 -10.49 -1.93
N LEU A 237 -9.85 -9.52 -2.53
CA LEU A 237 -9.42 -8.87 -3.77
C LEU A 237 -8.32 -7.85 -3.56
N SER A 238 -8.29 -7.22 -2.38
CA SER A 238 -7.28 -6.21 -2.03
C SER A 238 -6.03 -6.84 -1.42
N ARG A 239 -6.13 -8.04 -0.81
CA ARG A 239 -4.99 -8.75 -0.18
C ARG A 239 -3.75 -8.88 -1.08
N PRO A 240 -3.84 -9.29 -2.37
CA PRO A 240 -2.68 -9.37 -3.26
C PRO A 240 -1.85 -8.08 -3.32
N PHE A 241 -2.52 -6.92 -3.33
CA PHE A 241 -1.86 -5.63 -3.32
C PHE A 241 -1.38 -5.25 -1.92
N SER A 242 -2.16 -5.53 -0.87
CA SER A 242 -1.78 -5.24 0.52
C SER A 242 -0.50 -5.97 0.94
N VAL A 243 -0.30 -7.22 0.51
CA VAL A 243 0.94 -7.96 0.83
C VAL A 243 2.18 -7.45 0.08
N SER A 244 2.01 -6.58 -0.93
CA SER A 244 3.12 -5.97 -1.67
C SER A 244 3.70 -4.71 -0.98
N ALA A 245 3.21 -4.36 0.21
CA ALA A 245 3.62 -3.19 0.98
C ALA A 245 3.91 -3.57 2.44
N ASN A 246 4.82 -2.85 3.11
CA ASN A 246 4.96 -3.02 4.56
C ASN A 246 3.76 -2.41 5.25
N LEU A 247 3.15 -3.12 6.19
CA LEU A 247 1.97 -2.65 6.90
C LEU A 247 2.18 -2.69 8.40
N LEU A 248 1.75 -1.63 9.08
CA LEU A 248 1.42 -1.68 10.49
C LEU A 248 -0.11 -1.75 10.60
N CYS A 249 -0.60 -2.94 10.94
CA CYS A 249 -2.01 -3.26 10.85
C CYS A 249 -2.76 -2.74 12.08
N ILE A 250 -3.86 -2.03 11.88
CA ILE A 250 -4.72 -1.53 12.96
C ILE A 250 -6.20 -1.69 12.58
N TYR A 251 -7.05 -1.86 13.58
CA TYR A 251 -8.49 -1.69 13.43
C TYR A 251 -8.81 -0.21 13.65
N SER A 252 -9.43 0.44 12.65
CA SER A 252 -9.97 1.79 12.84
C SER A 252 -11.09 1.77 13.88
N LYS A 253 -11.40 2.92 14.48
CA LYS A 253 -12.51 3.07 15.44
C LYS A 253 -13.81 2.42 14.96
N LYS A 254 -14.18 2.65 13.68
CA LYS A 254 -15.35 2.09 13.01
C LYS A 254 -15.44 0.55 13.04
N TYR A 255 -14.29 -0.13 13.01
CA TYR A 255 -14.19 -1.60 12.95
C TYR A 255 -13.85 -2.24 14.29
N ILE A 256 -13.42 -1.47 15.29
CA ILE A 256 -13.22 -1.98 16.67
C ILE A 256 -14.57 -2.36 17.28
N GLU A 257 -15.59 -1.55 17.03
CA GLU A 257 -16.91 -1.72 17.65
C GLU A 257 -17.75 -2.81 16.97
N ASN A 258 -17.43 -3.18 15.72
CA ASN A 258 -18.24 -4.08 14.89
C ASN A 258 -17.44 -5.29 14.37
N PRO A 259 -17.85 -6.54 14.62
CA PRO A 259 -18.96 -6.93 15.49
C PRO A 259 -18.56 -6.82 16.99
N PRO A 260 -19.49 -6.49 17.91
CA PRO A 260 -19.17 -6.21 19.31
C PRO A 260 -18.47 -7.35 20.06
N HIS A 261 -18.78 -8.60 19.72
CA HIS A 261 -18.18 -9.78 20.37
C HIS A 261 -16.68 -9.97 20.07
N LEU A 262 -16.14 -9.28 19.07
CA LEU A 262 -14.70 -9.28 18.75
C LEU A 262 -13.98 -8.02 19.28
N ARG A 263 -14.68 -7.13 19.97
CA ARG A 263 -14.15 -5.81 20.38
C ARG A 263 -12.89 -5.94 21.23
N GLU A 264 -12.89 -6.81 22.24
CA GLU A 264 -11.75 -6.99 23.15
C GLU A 264 -10.51 -7.50 22.41
N GLU A 265 -10.69 -8.49 21.53
CA GLU A 265 -9.62 -9.03 20.69
C GLU A 265 -9.03 -7.94 19.78
N LYS A 266 -9.88 -7.13 19.15
CA LYS A 266 -9.46 -6.02 18.28
C LYS A 266 -8.72 -4.93 19.03
N ILE A 267 -9.14 -4.61 20.25
CA ILE A 267 -8.44 -3.67 21.14
C ILE A 267 -7.06 -4.24 21.50
N LEU A 268 -6.99 -5.51 21.89
CA LEU A 268 -5.71 -6.17 22.21
C LEU A 268 -4.78 -6.21 20.99
N PHE A 269 -5.32 -6.47 19.80
CA PHE A 269 -4.56 -6.41 18.55
C PHE A 269 -3.99 -5.01 18.33
N ASN A 270 -4.81 -3.96 18.45
CA ASN A 270 -4.34 -2.58 18.30
C ASN A 270 -3.28 -2.21 19.34
N HIS A 271 -3.42 -2.65 20.59
CA HIS A 271 -2.42 -2.43 21.63
C HIS A 271 -1.06 -3.05 21.25
N LYS A 272 -1.06 -4.26 20.69
CA LYS A 272 0.16 -4.89 20.15
C LYS A 272 0.75 -4.10 18.98
N SER A 273 -0.08 -3.60 18.05
CA SER A 273 0.38 -2.76 16.95
C SER A 273 0.98 -1.44 17.42
N LEU A 274 0.37 -0.76 18.40
CA LEU A 274 0.90 0.48 18.95
C LEU A 274 2.22 0.26 19.71
N ASN A 275 2.39 -0.88 20.38
CA ASN A 275 3.67 -1.27 20.97
C ASN A 275 4.73 -1.52 19.90
N ALA A 276 4.36 -2.18 18.79
CA ALA A 276 5.28 -2.37 17.67
C ALA A 276 5.69 -1.03 17.04
N LEU A 277 4.76 -0.08 16.87
CA LEU A 277 5.05 1.28 16.43
C LEU A 277 6.07 1.98 17.34
N LYS A 278 5.87 1.90 18.66
CA LYS A 278 6.80 2.47 19.64
C LYS A 278 8.20 1.86 19.48
N ASN A 279 8.29 0.55 19.30
CA ASN A 279 9.57 -0.13 19.11
C ASN A 279 10.26 0.30 17.82
N LEU A 280 9.54 0.34 16.69
CA LEU A 280 10.05 0.84 15.41
C LEU A 280 10.61 2.27 15.54
N LEU A 281 9.87 3.17 16.20
CA LEU A 281 10.36 4.54 16.41
C LEU A 281 11.61 4.59 17.30
N THR A 282 11.73 3.67 18.26
CA THR A 282 12.89 3.59 19.16
C THR A 282 14.12 3.03 18.44
N GLU A 283 13.93 2.13 17.48
CA GLU A 283 14.99 1.58 16.61
C GLU A 283 15.57 2.63 15.64
N GLY A 284 14.77 3.63 15.26
CA GLY A 284 15.16 4.65 14.29
C GLY A 284 15.08 4.17 12.83
N ARG A 285 15.38 5.06 11.87
CA ARG A 285 15.44 4.77 10.43
C ARG A 285 14.12 4.31 9.79
N ASN A 286 12.99 4.46 10.49
CA ASN A 286 11.68 4.01 10.01
C ASN A 286 10.93 5.15 9.29
N ILE A 287 10.21 4.79 8.22
CA ILE A 287 9.37 5.70 7.44
C ILE A 287 7.93 5.20 7.55
N ILE A 288 7.05 6.02 8.12
CA ILE A 288 5.68 5.60 8.43
C ILE A 288 4.71 6.55 7.75
N TRP A 289 3.81 6.00 6.93
CA TRP A 289 2.74 6.74 6.30
C TRP A 289 1.41 6.47 7.01
N LEU A 290 0.64 7.54 7.27
CA LEU A 290 -0.72 7.42 7.78
C LEU A 290 -1.65 8.51 7.24
N ALA A 291 -2.93 8.15 7.21
CA ALA A 291 -4.02 9.09 7.00
C ALA A 291 -4.79 9.33 8.31
N PRO A 292 -4.60 10.48 8.99
CA PRO A 292 -5.23 10.73 10.29
C PRO A 292 -6.75 10.83 10.26
N SER A 293 -7.36 11.00 9.09
CA SER A 293 -8.83 10.93 8.93
C SER A 293 -9.37 9.53 9.22
N GLY A 294 -8.53 8.49 9.13
CA GLY A 294 -8.90 7.09 9.35
C GLY A 294 -9.71 6.46 8.21
N GLY A 295 -9.94 7.17 7.10
CA GLY A 295 -10.71 6.71 5.97
C GLY A 295 -10.43 7.48 4.69
N ARG A 296 -10.96 6.95 3.58
CA ARG A 296 -10.89 7.58 2.25
C ARG A 296 -11.76 8.83 2.21
N ASP A 297 -11.34 9.86 1.49
CA ASP A 297 -12.12 11.07 1.20
C ASP A 297 -13.33 10.74 0.33
N ARG A 298 -14.32 11.64 0.32
CA ARG A 298 -15.56 11.47 -0.43
C ARG A 298 -15.88 12.74 -1.20
N LYS A 299 -16.62 12.55 -2.30
CA LYS A 299 -17.25 13.65 -3.02
C LYS A 299 -18.33 14.28 -2.14
N ASP A 300 -18.37 15.60 -2.12
CA ASP A 300 -19.49 16.36 -1.58
C ASP A 300 -20.70 16.28 -2.54
N PRO A 301 -21.88 16.80 -2.15
CA PRO A 301 -23.07 16.79 -3.01
C PRO A 301 -22.90 17.52 -4.36
N HIS A 302 -21.86 18.36 -4.50
CA HIS A 302 -21.54 19.06 -5.74
C HIS A 302 -20.52 18.28 -6.60
N GLY A 303 -20.08 17.10 -6.15
CA GLY A 303 -19.13 16.26 -6.85
C GLY A 303 -17.65 16.59 -6.58
N ASN A 304 -17.37 17.58 -5.72
CA ASN A 304 -16.01 17.99 -5.39
C ASN A 304 -15.42 17.08 -4.30
N ILE A 305 -14.14 16.75 -4.41
CA ILE A 305 -13.44 15.97 -3.39
C ILE A 305 -12.81 16.94 -2.40
N LYS A 306 -13.15 16.80 -1.11
CA LYS A 306 -12.54 17.56 -0.03
C LYS A 306 -11.80 16.60 0.89
N ILE A 307 -10.61 17.01 1.34
CA ILE A 307 -9.84 16.24 2.31
C ILE A 307 -10.63 16.15 3.62
N SER A 308 -10.82 14.93 4.09
CA SER A 308 -11.47 14.64 5.36
C SER A 308 -10.67 15.24 6.52
N PRO A 309 -11.34 15.81 7.53
CA PRO A 309 -10.65 16.33 8.71
C PRO A 309 -9.75 15.28 9.37
N PHE A 310 -8.56 15.70 9.78
CA PHE A 310 -7.64 14.85 10.52
C PHE A 310 -8.09 14.68 11.97
N ASP A 311 -7.97 13.47 12.53
CA ASP A 311 -8.21 13.24 13.96
C ASP A 311 -7.02 13.76 14.78
N PRO A 312 -7.22 14.81 15.61
CA PRO A 312 -6.17 15.37 16.47
C PRO A 312 -5.49 14.34 17.37
N LYS A 313 -6.26 13.36 17.85
CA LYS A 313 -5.77 12.35 18.81
C LYS A 313 -4.79 11.40 18.13
N ILE A 314 -4.99 11.10 16.86
CA ILE A 314 -4.06 10.27 16.09
C ILE A 314 -2.74 11.02 15.92
N ILE A 315 -2.79 12.27 15.45
CA ILE A 315 -1.57 13.09 15.26
C ILE A 315 -0.80 13.22 16.58
N GLN A 316 -1.49 13.59 17.66
CA GLN A 316 -0.88 13.74 18.97
C GLN A 316 -0.29 12.44 19.49
N THR A 317 -0.91 11.29 19.22
CA THR A 317 -0.39 9.97 19.63
C THR A 317 0.94 9.68 18.94
N PHE A 318 1.03 9.87 17.63
CA PHE A 318 2.26 9.68 16.86
C PHE A 318 3.35 10.64 17.31
N TYR A 319 3.00 11.89 17.58
CA TYR A 319 3.91 12.89 18.11
C TYR A 319 4.50 12.50 19.48
N ILE A 320 3.65 12.06 20.42
CA ILE A 320 4.09 11.61 21.75
C ILE A 320 5.00 10.38 21.64
N PHE A 321 4.69 9.44 20.75
CA PHE A 321 5.53 8.26 20.54
C PHE A 321 6.90 8.63 19.97
N ALA A 322 6.95 9.52 18.99
CA ALA A 322 8.19 10.05 18.44
C ALA A 322 9.05 10.74 19.51
N LYS A 323 8.45 11.61 20.34
CA LYS A 323 9.13 12.25 21.48
C LYS A 323 9.71 11.24 22.47
N ARG A 324 8.94 10.20 22.81
CA ARG A 324 9.35 9.16 23.77
C ARG A 324 10.42 8.23 23.22
N ALA A 325 10.51 8.06 21.91
CA ALA A 325 11.52 7.23 21.27
C ALA A 325 12.94 7.79 21.44
N LYS A 326 13.10 9.09 21.71
CA LYS A 326 14.40 9.79 21.83
C LYS A 326 15.28 9.69 20.57
N ILE A 327 14.69 9.33 19.44
CA ILE A 327 15.29 9.41 18.10
C ILE A 327 14.64 10.60 17.37
N LYS A 328 15.45 11.44 16.72
CA LYS A 328 14.94 12.56 15.92
C LYS A 328 13.94 12.02 14.91
N THR A 329 12.77 12.64 14.87
CA THR A 329 11.67 12.25 13.99
C THR A 329 11.21 13.47 13.22
N HIS A 330 11.09 13.32 11.90
CA HIS A 330 10.64 14.33 10.97
C HIS A 330 9.17 14.12 10.63
N PHE A 331 8.38 15.20 10.54
CA PHE A 331 6.94 15.11 10.30
C PHE A 331 6.60 15.82 8.99
N LEU A 332 6.25 15.05 7.98
CA LEU A 332 6.04 15.54 6.62
C LEU A 332 4.55 15.54 6.31
N GLY A 333 4.12 16.50 5.48
CA GLY A 333 2.82 16.46 4.82
C GLY A 333 2.92 15.76 3.46
N LEU A 334 1.90 15.00 3.08
CA LEU A 334 1.74 14.46 1.73
C LEU A 334 0.30 14.69 1.27
N ALA A 335 0.12 15.23 0.09
CA ALA A 335 -1.20 15.33 -0.52
C ALA A 335 -1.32 14.36 -1.70
N LEU A 336 -2.50 13.73 -1.83
CA LEU A 336 -2.85 12.75 -2.84
C LEU A 336 -4.09 13.19 -3.59
N ASN A 337 -4.00 13.26 -4.91
CA ASN A 337 -5.13 13.39 -5.82
C ASN A 337 -5.21 12.15 -6.72
N THR A 338 -5.68 11.04 -6.18
CA THR A 338 -5.72 9.72 -6.85
C THR A 338 -7.13 9.17 -7.04
N TYR A 339 -8.17 9.95 -6.67
CA TYR A 339 -9.54 9.45 -6.50
C TYR A 339 -10.10 8.80 -7.77
N ASN A 340 -9.81 9.39 -8.94
CA ASN A 340 -10.40 8.98 -10.20
C ASN A 340 -9.87 7.62 -10.71
N ILE A 341 -8.72 7.15 -10.21
CA ILE A 341 -8.12 5.86 -10.64
C ILE A 341 -8.99 4.67 -10.22
N CYS A 342 -9.50 4.68 -8.98
CA CYS A 342 -10.28 3.57 -8.41
C CYS A 342 -11.17 4.10 -7.27
N PRO A 343 -12.20 4.91 -7.60
CA PRO A 343 -12.94 5.68 -6.62
C PRO A 343 -13.67 4.77 -5.62
N PRO A 344 -13.77 5.18 -4.34
CA PRO A 344 -14.61 4.50 -3.37
C PRO A 344 -16.09 4.60 -3.77
N PRO A 345 -16.94 3.65 -3.35
CA PRO A 345 -18.38 3.79 -3.49
C PRO A 345 -18.89 5.03 -2.72
N ASN A 346 -19.94 5.63 -3.26
CA ASN A 346 -20.59 6.79 -2.66
C ASN A 346 -21.35 6.45 -1.36
N THR A 347 -21.71 5.18 -1.14
CA THR A 347 -22.30 4.72 0.12
C THR A 347 -21.22 4.32 1.12
N VAL A 348 -21.45 4.65 2.40
CA VAL A 348 -20.55 4.36 3.52
C VAL A 348 -21.01 3.08 4.22
N ASP A 349 -21.22 2.01 3.46
CA ASP A 349 -21.62 0.74 4.08
C ASP A 349 -20.45 0.19 4.89
N VAL A 350 -20.68 0.09 6.21
CA VAL A 350 -19.66 -0.16 7.22
C VAL A 350 -19.07 -1.56 7.10
N ASP A 351 -19.87 -2.50 6.59
CA ASP A 351 -19.64 -3.93 6.80
C ASP A 351 -19.51 -4.74 5.49
N GLU A 352 -19.61 -4.09 4.33
CA GLU A 352 -19.53 -4.81 3.06
C GLU A 352 -18.21 -4.55 2.32
N ILE A 353 -17.54 -5.67 1.97
CA ILE A 353 -16.57 -5.70 0.89
C ILE A 353 -17.26 -5.11 -0.35
N GLU A 354 -16.56 -4.25 -1.10
CA GLU A 354 -17.17 -3.54 -2.24
C GLU A 354 -17.66 -4.56 -3.26
N LYS A 355 -18.97 -4.62 -3.47
CA LYS A 355 -19.62 -5.50 -4.44
C LYS A 355 -19.38 -5.06 -5.88
N GLN A 356 -18.97 -3.81 -6.07
CA GLN A 356 -18.60 -3.26 -7.37
C GLN A 356 -17.32 -2.45 -7.23
N ARG A 357 -16.44 -2.59 -8.22
CA ARG A 357 -15.19 -1.85 -8.34
C ARG A 357 -15.07 -1.31 -9.75
N SER A 358 -14.62 -0.07 -9.86
CA SER A 358 -14.32 0.57 -11.14
C SER A 358 -12.88 1.06 -11.14
N CYS A 359 -12.33 1.22 -12.34
CA CYS A 359 -11.11 1.96 -12.53
C CYS A 359 -11.17 2.80 -13.81
N ALA A 360 -10.33 3.82 -13.88
CA ALA A 360 -10.17 4.67 -15.04
C ALA A 360 -8.70 5.04 -15.23
N TYR A 361 -8.27 5.19 -16.48
CA TYR A 361 -7.03 5.89 -16.78
C TYR A 361 -7.22 7.36 -16.41
N SER A 362 -6.40 7.88 -15.50
CA SER A 362 -6.59 9.23 -14.96
C SER A 362 -5.28 9.86 -14.51
N PRO A 363 -5.17 11.20 -14.58
CA PRO A 363 -4.05 11.89 -13.96
C PRO A 363 -4.10 11.71 -12.45
N VAL A 364 -2.91 11.67 -11.84
CA VAL A 364 -2.76 11.68 -10.39
C VAL A 364 -1.98 12.91 -9.94
N GLY A 365 -2.28 13.38 -8.73
CA GLY A 365 -1.47 14.37 -8.04
C GLY A 365 -0.79 13.75 -6.82
N VAL A 366 0.50 14.00 -6.65
CA VAL A 366 1.23 13.70 -5.41
C VAL A 366 2.11 14.89 -5.07
N ASN A 367 1.95 15.45 -3.87
CA ASN A 367 2.76 16.57 -3.39
C ASN A 367 3.40 16.23 -2.05
N LEU A 368 4.70 15.95 -2.07
CA LEU A 368 5.48 15.64 -0.88
C LEU A 368 6.02 16.94 -0.25
N GLY A 369 5.54 17.27 0.93
CA GLY A 369 5.98 18.46 1.65
C GLY A 369 7.34 18.31 2.36
N GLU A 370 7.87 19.44 2.81
CA GLU A 370 8.95 19.54 3.78
C GLU A 370 8.50 19.13 5.19
N ASP A 371 9.47 19.00 6.10
CA ASP A 371 9.20 18.85 7.54
C ASP A 371 8.38 20.05 8.02
N ILE A 372 7.27 19.79 8.71
CA ILE A 372 6.38 20.85 9.18
C ILE A 372 7.08 21.84 10.10
N PHE A 373 8.10 21.42 10.85
CA PHE A 373 8.88 22.31 11.69
C PHE A 373 9.84 23.20 10.88
N ASP A 374 10.20 22.82 9.66
CA ASP A 374 10.93 23.69 8.73
C ASP A 374 9.97 24.68 8.05
N VAL A 375 8.74 24.25 7.75
CA VAL A 375 7.68 25.10 7.18
C VAL A 375 7.17 26.15 8.17
N TYR A 376 7.04 25.78 9.45
CA TYR A 376 6.62 26.67 10.53
C TYR A 376 7.64 26.66 11.69
N PRO A 377 8.79 27.36 11.54
CA PRO A 377 9.87 27.32 12.54
C PRO A 377 9.51 27.83 13.94
N THR A 378 8.49 28.69 14.03
CA THR A 378 8.03 29.31 15.28
C THR A 378 6.76 28.67 15.85
N MET A 379 6.31 27.54 15.28
CA MET A 379 5.08 26.85 15.69
C MET A 379 5.23 26.23 17.08
N ASP A 380 4.25 26.43 17.96
CA ASP A 380 4.14 25.68 19.20
C ASP A 380 3.72 24.24 18.87
N GLU A 381 4.30 23.26 19.56
CA GLU A 381 3.98 21.84 19.40
C GLU A 381 2.48 21.53 19.58
N LYS A 382 1.74 22.37 20.33
CA LYS A 382 0.29 22.27 20.50
C LYS A 382 -0.49 22.62 19.22
N GLU A 383 0.07 23.42 18.33
CA GLU A 383 -0.53 23.80 17.04
C GLU A 383 -0.32 22.73 15.97
N LEU A 384 0.54 21.73 16.21
CA LEU A 384 0.97 20.71 15.23
C LEU A 384 -0.21 20.11 14.45
N THR A 385 -1.29 19.74 15.15
CA THR A 385 -2.48 19.14 14.55
C THR A 385 -3.14 20.05 13.52
N GLU A 386 -3.45 21.29 13.92
CA GLU A 386 -4.17 22.25 13.08
C GLU A 386 -3.31 22.64 11.87
N ARG A 387 -2.01 22.84 12.12
CA ARG A 387 -1.03 23.20 11.10
C ARG A 387 -0.80 22.06 10.11
N LEU A 388 -0.79 20.80 10.55
CA LEU A 388 -0.67 19.64 9.65
C LEU A 388 -1.86 19.54 8.69
N TYR A 389 -3.09 19.66 9.18
CA TYR A 389 -4.26 19.62 8.31
C TYR A 389 -4.26 20.76 7.29
N THR A 390 -3.98 21.99 7.76
CA THR A 390 -3.89 23.17 6.89
C THR A 390 -2.78 23.02 5.87
N TYR A 391 -1.63 22.48 6.28
CA TYR A 391 -0.49 22.26 5.41
C TYR A 391 -0.79 21.23 4.32
N VAL A 392 -1.32 20.06 4.67
CA VAL A 392 -1.71 19.04 3.69
C VAL A 392 -2.80 19.56 2.75
N SER A 393 -3.75 20.36 3.26
CA SER A 393 -4.78 21.00 2.43
C SER A 393 -4.18 22.00 1.42
N ARG A 394 -3.17 22.77 1.83
CA ARG A 394 -2.42 23.64 0.90
C ARG A 394 -1.70 22.83 -0.18
N LEU A 395 -0.97 21.78 0.22
CA LEU A 395 -0.27 20.89 -0.71
C LEU A 395 -1.24 20.27 -1.73
N TYR A 396 -2.44 19.91 -1.29
CA TYR A 396 -3.50 19.36 -2.14
C TYR A 396 -4.00 20.38 -3.16
N GLY A 397 -4.23 21.64 -2.76
CA GLY A 397 -4.63 22.71 -3.68
C GLY A 397 -3.63 22.96 -4.83
N GLU A 398 -2.36 22.60 -4.66
CA GLU A 398 -1.32 22.74 -5.69
C GLU A 398 -1.33 21.61 -6.73
N ILE A 399 -2.02 20.50 -6.46
CA ILE A 399 -2.08 19.30 -7.32
C ILE A 399 -3.50 18.93 -7.79
N CYS A 400 -4.51 19.69 -7.37
CA CYS A 400 -5.87 19.56 -7.87
C CYS A 400 -6.10 20.27 -9.21
#